data_AF-A0A1B2DVE8-F1
#
_entry.id   AF-A0A1B2DVE8-F1
#
_cell.length_a   1.000
_cell.length_b   1.000
_cell.length_c   1.000
_cell.angle_alpha   90.00
_cell.angle_beta   90.00
_cell.angle_gamma   90.00
#
_symmetry.space_group_name_H-M   'P 1'
#
loop_
_entity.id
_entity.type
_entity.pdbx_description
1 polymer ?
#
loop_
_entity_poly.entity_id
_entity_poly.type
_entity_poly.pdbx_seq_one_letter_code
_entity_poly.pdbx_strand_id
1 'polypeptide(L)'
;MINNKDVNPVNIIDTGKADPTGSSNNFEAIRKALAVNTTDSIFIPKGTYLITQNITFPSSKKIIFDRNARLKPSLNTVVTINGSWDANTNDQIFDLSLGGEINGDFRVEKIYPEWFGAKRDGITDDTTPFQKALDTGKHVHGQGGSYKVSNLVVSTNNQIISFASNSKLISTSLGDVVTLKADYCQLINATINTSGSVKNAIKTQGFRVTLKNCTVEGKSENALVVDGLETIVLFGNYKGGSIAGIKVQKPDLYLQNVYLEFNTHGLYSNGVGSITGYHVHSYNNKEMGFYLVGADFSQFTACYADTNGRNGWQIQDTVNGFSLIDCWSYKSSNVYAYENDFAIRKSKNIKLIGCRSSGMGSEPKLAGFNIDSLSQVDLIGCYSDSPVNGIVENNAIRLTNCSGSLSRYNRSADTYQSQGLMIEDGATIDVNIKTLIPQPLTTPGILSFDICSLIRNDDNSDAFIQKNTLIIAKGFNVSSPVTTDSASRILISSPAFVTKDDGFNYLSFRVTNQKKRCQVAFNVQYLGTGRGFI
;
A
#
# COMPACT_ATOMS: atom_id res chain seq x y z
N MET A 1 29.40 33.83 -24.73
CA MET A 1 29.64 32.43 -25.15
C MET A 1 30.87 32.43 -26.02
N ILE A 2 32.01 32.01 -25.47
CA ILE A 2 33.23 31.85 -26.26
C ILE A 2 32.97 30.65 -27.18
N ASN A 3 33.03 30.85 -28.49
CA ASN A 3 33.06 29.76 -29.47
C ASN A 3 34.28 28.92 -29.15
N ASN A 4 34.10 27.86 -28.36
CA ASN A 4 35.11 26.82 -28.21
C ASN A 4 35.32 26.28 -29.61
N LYS A 5 36.43 26.69 -30.24
CA LYS A 5 36.90 26.10 -31.49
C LYS A 5 36.90 24.60 -31.25
N ASP A 6 36.04 23.86 -31.94
CA ASP A 6 35.94 22.42 -31.80
C ASP A 6 37.32 21.83 -32.06
N VAL A 7 38.05 21.53 -30.98
CA VAL A 7 39.32 20.83 -31.11
C VAL A 7 38.94 19.41 -31.47
N ASN A 8 39.29 19.00 -32.69
CA ASN A 8 39.00 17.67 -33.18
C ASN A 8 39.44 16.62 -32.15
N PRO A 9 38.57 15.66 -31.79
CA PRO A 9 38.92 14.61 -30.85
C PRO A 9 40.09 13.79 -31.39
N VAL A 10 40.93 13.27 -30.48
CA VAL A 10 42.07 12.43 -30.86
C VAL A 10 41.57 11.04 -31.27
N ASN A 11 41.74 10.70 -32.54
CA ASN A 11 41.39 9.40 -33.10
C ASN A 11 42.46 8.34 -32.79
N ILE A 12 42.06 7.25 -32.14
CA ILE A 12 42.99 6.17 -31.74
C ILE A 12 43.65 5.45 -32.92
N ILE A 13 43.03 5.46 -34.12
CA ILE A 13 43.63 4.92 -35.33
C ILE A 13 44.79 5.80 -35.78
N ASP A 14 44.60 7.12 -35.78
CA ASP A 14 45.59 8.07 -36.30
C ASP A 14 46.81 8.20 -35.37
N THR A 15 46.61 8.17 -34.04
CA THR A 15 47.72 8.29 -33.07
C THR A 15 48.47 6.99 -32.81
N GLY A 16 47.83 5.85 -33.05
CA GLY A 16 48.25 4.58 -32.48
C GLY A 16 48.31 3.41 -33.45
N LYS A 17 47.73 3.54 -34.65
CA LYS A 17 47.44 2.42 -35.55
C LYS A 17 46.60 1.33 -34.86
N ALA A 18 45.57 1.75 -34.13
CA ALA A 18 44.62 0.84 -33.50
C ALA A 18 44.03 -0.15 -34.53
N ASP A 19 43.92 -1.42 -34.14
CA ASP A 19 43.31 -2.50 -34.92
C ASP A 19 41.80 -2.60 -34.59
N PRO A 20 40.91 -2.20 -35.52
CA PRO A 20 39.47 -2.23 -35.31
C PRO A 20 38.85 -3.63 -35.48
N THR A 21 39.64 -4.66 -35.80
CA THR A 21 39.12 -6.04 -35.99
C THR A 21 38.98 -6.81 -34.69
N GLY A 22 39.62 -6.35 -33.62
CA GLY A 22 39.68 -7.04 -32.33
C GLY A 22 40.69 -8.18 -32.28
N SER A 23 41.58 -8.28 -33.27
CA SER A 23 42.58 -9.35 -33.37
C SER A 23 43.88 -9.01 -32.63
N SER A 24 44.24 -7.72 -32.57
CA SER A 24 45.49 -7.23 -31.96
C SER A 24 45.22 -6.39 -30.72
N ASN A 25 46.17 -6.39 -29.77
CA ASN A 25 46.09 -5.54 -28.58
C ASN A 25 46.18 -4.04 -28.94
N ASN A 26 45.23 -3.26 -28.46
CA ASN A 26 45.09 -1.83 -28.71
C ASN A 26 45.59 -0.94 -27.56
N PHE A 27 46.17 -1.51 -26.50
CA PHE A 27 46.65 -0.78 -25.32
C PHE A 27 47.54 0.43 -25.69
N GLU A 28 48.59 0.22 -26.50
CA GLU A 28 49.53 1.28 -26.87
C GLU A 28 48.89 2.39 -27.70
N ALA A 29 47.92 2.06 -28.55
CA ALA A 29 47.21 3.04 -29.35
C ALA A 29 46.35 3.96 -28.48
N ILE A 30 45.63 3.39 -27.51
CA ILE A 30 44.81 4.15 -26.55
C ILE A 30 45.71 4.95 -25.61
N ARG A 31 46.82 4.38 -25.11
CA ARG A 31 47.79 5.08 -24.25
C ARG A 31 48.38 6.31 -24.93
N LYS A 32 48.70 6.23 -26.23
CA LYS A 32 49.16 7.39 -27.02
C LYS A 32 48.08 8.46 -27.15
N ALA A 33 46.83 8.06 -27.42
CA ALA A 33 45.71 9.00 -27.50
C ALA A 33 45.48 9.72 -26.16
N LEU A 34 45.57 8.99 -25.04
CA LEU A 34 45.45 9.54 -23.68
C LEU A 34 46.54 10.57 -23.34
N ALA A 35 47.75 10.40 -23.88
CA ALA A 35 48.88 11.30 -23.65
C ALA A 35 48.79 12.62 -24.44
N VAL A 36 47.86 12.76 -25.38
CA VAL A 36 47.65 14.00 -26.12
C VAL A 36 46.94 15.01 -25.23
N ASN A 37 47.62 16.11 -24.88
CA ASN A 37 47.11 17.15 -23.99
C ASN A 37 46.45 18.33 -24.73
N THR A 38 46.38 18.30 -26.06
CA THR A 38 45.78 19.37 -26.85
C THR A 38 44.26 19.30 -26.92
N THR A 39 43.65 18.17 -26.53
CA THR A 39 42.20 17.98 -26.46
C THR A 39 41.84 17.06 -25.30
N ASP A 40 40.64 17.26 -24.77
CA ASP A 40 40.07 16.44 -23.71
C ASP A 40 39.21 15.29 -24.27
N SER A 41 39.08 15.18 -25.60
CA SER A 41 38.24 14.14 -26.23
C SER A 41 39.04 13.09 -26.98
N ILE A 42 38.69 11.83 -26.78
CA ILE A 42 39.26 10.66 -27.47
C ILE A 42 38.16 10.04 -28.32
N PHE A 43 38.39 9.88 -29.61
CA PHE A 43 37.46 9.26 -30.54
C PHE A 43 37.83 7.79 -30.80
N ILE A 44 36.86 6.91 -30.62
CA ILE A 44 36.94 5.48 -30.90
C ILE A 44 36.07 5.22 -32.14
N PRO A 45 36.67 5.06 -33.33
CA PRO A 45 35.92 4.80 -34.56
C PRO A 45 35.28 3.40 -34.55
N LYS A 46 34.45 3.12 -35.55
CA LYS A 46 33.81 1.81 -35.72
C LYS A 46 34.83 0.67 -35.67
N GLY A 47 34.60 -0.33 -34.81
CA GLY A 47 35.46 -1.49 -34.66
C GLY A 47 35.35 -2.14 -33.28
N THR A 48 35.99 -3.30 -33.13
CA THR A 48 36.21 -3.96 -31.85
C THR A 48 37.67 -3.80 -31.48
N TYR A 49 37.96 -3.28 -30.29
CA TYR A 49 39.32 -2.99 -29.86
C TYR A 49 39.70 -3.87 -28.68
N LEU A 50 40.49 -4.93 -28.96
CA LEU A 50 41.00 -5.84 -27.93
C LEU A 50 41.98 -5.09 -27.01
N ILE A 51 41.79 -5.20 -25.70
CA ILE A 51 42.67 -4.60 -24.69
C ILE A 51 43.19 -5.74 -23.81
N THR A 52 44.50 -5.98 -23.80
CA THR A 52 45.10 -7.08 -23.03
C THR A 52 45.90 -6.62 -21.80
N GLN A 53 45.82 -5.33 -21.46
CA GLN A 53 46.50 -4.72 -20.33
C GLN A 53 45.59 -3.68 -19.67
N ASN A 54 45.69 -3.57 -18.35
CA ASN A 54 44.90 -2.60 -17.59
C ASN A 54 45.16 -1.19 -18.10
N ILE A 55 44.10 -0.40 -18.30
CA ILE A 55 44.19 0.97 -18.78
C ILE A 55 43.22 1.86 -18.01
N THR A 56 43.63 3.11 -17.77
CA THR A 56 42.80 4.09 -17.06
C THR A 56 42.57 5.31 -17.95
N PHE A 57 41.30 5.61 -18.22
CA PHE A 57 40.84 6.87 -18.78
C PHE A 57 40.65 7.85 -17.62
N PRO A 58 41.47 8.92 -17.52
CA PRO A 58 41.37 9.86 -16.41
C PRO A 58 40.11 10.71 -16.52
N SER A 59 39.75 11.36 -15.41
CA SER A 59 38.52 12.14 -15.30
C SER A 59 38.48 13.42 -16.15
N SER A 60 39.63 13.84 -16.68
CA SER A 60 39.76 14.94 -17.64
C SER A 60 39.45 14.53 -19.09
N LYS A 61 39.25 13.24 -19.39
CA LYS A 61 38.99 12.78 -20.76
C LYS A 61 37.53 12.41 -20.98
N LYS A 62 36.98 12.82 -22.13
CA LYS A 62 35.69 12.38 -22.69
C LYS A 62 35.96 11.35 -23.79
N ILE A 63 35.35 10.18 -23.71
CA ILE A 63 35.43 9.16 -24.76
C ILE A 63 34.25 9.33 -25.72
N ILE A 64 34.47 9.32 -27.03
CA ILE A 64 33.42 9.40 -28.04
C ILE A 64 33.45 8.12 -28.85
N PHE A 65 32.39 7.31 -28.73
CA PHE A 65 32.22 6.07 -29.48
C PHE A 65 31.45 6.33 -30.77
N ASP A 66 32.02 5.92 -31.89
CA ASP A 66 31.27 5.81 -33.15
C ASP A 66 30.28 4.62 -33.12
N ARG A 67 29.36 4.56 -34.08
CA ARG A 67 28.41 3.46 -34.22
C ARG A 67 29.14 2.13 -34.37
N ASN A 68 28.84 1.18 -33.49
CA ASN A 68 29.48 -0.14 -33.40
C ASN A 68 30.97 -0.13 -32.96
N ALA A 69 31.47 0.97 -32.39
CA ALA A 69 32.76 0.99 -31.70
C ALA A 69 32.65 0.28 -30.33
N ARG A 70 33.57 -0.63 -30.00
CA ARG A 70 33.53 -1.41 -28.76
C ARG A 70 34.91 -1.63 -28.16
N LEU A 71 35.04 -1.48 -26.84
CA LEU A 71 36.20 -1.97 -26.10
C LEU A 71 36.00 -3.42 -25.71
N LYS A 72 37.02 -4.25 -25.92
CA LYS A 72 37.00 -5.70 -25.64
C LYS A 72 38.16 -6.07 -24.70
N PRO A 73 38.03 -5.84 -23.38
CA PRO A 73 39.06 -6.25 -22.45
C PRO A 73 39.18 -7.77 -22.37
N SER A 74 40.40 -8.29 -22.41
CA SER A 74 40.66 -9.73 -22.23
C SER A 74 40.48 -10.16 -20.77
N LEU A 75 40.51 -11.47 -20.54
CA LEU A 75 40.47 -12.04 -19.19
C LEU A 75 41.50 -11.37 -18.26
N ASN A 76 41.09 -11.06 -17.03
CA ASN A 76 41.90 -10.38 -16.01
C ASN A 76 42.39 -8.97 -16.39
N THR A 77 41.82 -8.36 -17.43
CA THR A 77 42.10 -6.97 -17.80
C THR A 77 40.96 -6.06 -17.34
N VAL A 78 41.32 -4.98 -16.64
CA VAL A 78 40.41 -3.95 -16.16
C VAL A 78 40.60 -2.67 -16.96
N VAL A 79 39.51 -2.18 -17.56
CA VAL A 79 39.44 -0.85 -18.17
C VAL A 79 38.76 0.09 -17.17
N THR A 80 39.54 0.98 -16.58
CA THR A 80 39.05 1.97 -15.61
C THR A 80 38.68 3.27 -16.33
N ILE A 81 37.44 3.74 -16.20
CA ILE A 81 36.96 4.98 -16.80
C ILE A 81 36.51 5.92 -15.69
N ASN A 82 37.27 6.99 -15.45
CA ASN A 82 36.93 8.04 -14.47
C ASN A 82 36.34 9.30 -15.14
N GLY A 83 36.23 9.27 -16.47
CA GLY A 83 35.71 10.36 -17.31
C GLY A 83 34.26 10.14 -17.73
N SER A 84 33.81 10.96 -18.68
CA SER A 84 32.51 10.79 -19.34
C SER A 84 32.68 10.09 -20.69
N TRP A 85 31.58 9.63 -21.27
CA TRP A 85 31.57 9.19 -22.66
C TRP A 85 30.29 9.59 -23.39
N ASP A 86 30.38 9.55 -24.71
CA ASP A 86 29.30 9.80 -25.66
C ASP A 86 29.18 8.58 -26.56
N ALA A 87 28.02 7.94 -26.53
CA ALA A 87 27.76 6.72 -27.26
C ALA A 87 26.28 6.66 -27.61
N ASN A 88 25.95 5.99 -28.72
CA ASN A 88 24.56 5.69 -28.99
C ASN A 88 24.01 4.75 -27.91
N THR A 89 22.82 5.03 -27.40
CA THR A 89 22.20 4.23 -26.33
C THR A 89 21.85 2.81 -26.77
N ASN A 90 21.80 2.54 -28.07
CA ASN A 90 21.45 1.23 -28.65
C ASN A 90 22.68 0.39 -29.05
N ASP A 91 23.89 0.90 -28.87
CA ASP A 91 25.11 0.20 -29.26
C ASP A 91 25.73 -0.52 -28.07
N GLN A 92 26.28 -1.71 -28.32
CA GLN A 92 27.21 -2.32 -27.38
C GLN A 92 28.57 -1.64 -27.51
N ILE A 93 28.99 -0.92 -26.47
CA ILE A 93 30.32 -0.28 -26.41
C ILE A 93 31.32 -1.05 -25.54
N PHE A 94 30.85 -2.03 -24.77
CA PHE A 94 31.66 -2.93 -23.96
C PHE A 94 31.39 -4.39 -24.34
N ASP A 95 32.39 -5.04 -24.95
CA ASP A 95 32.37 -6.48 -25.24
C ASP A 95 33.14 -7.23 -24.16
N LEU A 96 32.40 -7.75 -23.17
CA LEU A 96 32.95 -8.51 -22.04
C LEU A 96 33.03 -10.02 -22.31
N SER A 97 32.89 -10.46 -23.57
CA SER A 97 32.90 -11.89 -23.94
C SER A 97 34.20 -12.63 -23.60
N LEU A 98 35.32 -11.91 -23.37
CA LEU A 98 36.60 -12.48 -22.97
C LEU A 98 36.83 -12.49 -21.45
N GLY A 99 35.85 -12.07 -20.64
CA GLY A 99 35.96 -12.07 -19.18
C GLY A 99 36.76 -10.92 -18.57
N GLY A 100 37.00 -9.84 -19.33
CA GLY A 100 37.53 -8.59 -18.79
C GLY A 100 36.49 -7.78 -18.00
N GLU A 101 36.90 -6.65 -17.44
CA GLU A 101 36.08 -5.79 -16.59
C GLU A 101 36.11 -4.32 -17.05
N ILE A 102 34.97 -3.63 -16.92
CA ILE A 102 34.89 -2.17 -16.97
C ILE A 102 34.59 -1.67 -15.56
N ASN A 103 35.38 -0.72 -15.07
CA ASN A 103 35.26 -0.15 -13.72
C ASN A 103 35.55 1.36 -13.74
N GLY A 104 35.35 2.09 -12.64
CA GLY A 104 35.74 3.48 -12.47
C GLY A 104 34.61 4.40 -12.00
N ASP A 105 34.95 5.66 -11.76
CA ASP A 105 33.97 6.69 -11.41
C ASP A 105 33.35 7.32 -12.68
N PHE A 106 32.37 6.62 -13.26
CA PHE A 106 31.73 7.06 -14.49
C PHE A 106 31.05 8.43 -14.31
N ARG A 107 31.41 9.39 -15.18
CA ARG A 107 30.79 10.72 -15.24
C ARG A 107 29.73 10.81 -16.34
N VAL A 108 28.83 9.83 -16.35
CA VAL A 108 27.64 9.83 -17.22
C VAL A 108 26.39 9.85 -16.36
N GLU A 109 25.33 10.47 -16.86
CA GLU A 109 24.06 10.58 -16.13
C GLU A 109 23.38 9.22 -15.95
N LYS A 110 23.45 8.37 -16.98
CA LYS A 110 22.75 7.08 -17.05
C LYS A 110 23.63 6.02 -17.69
N ILE A 111 23.43 4.78 -17.24
CA ILE A 111 23.99 3.56 -17.81
C ILE A 111 22.87 2.77 -18.49
N TYR A 112 23.15 2.23 -19.68
CA TYR A 112 22.22 1.44 -20.46
C TYR A 112 22.69 -0.02 -20.50
N PRO A 113 21.82 -1.02 -20.23
CA PRO A 113 22.15 -2.44 -20.39
C PRO A 113 22.71 -2.80 -21.79
N GLU A 114 22.26 -2.08 -22.82
CA GLU A 114 22.69 -2.23 -24.21
C GLU A 114 24.18 -1.96 -24.39
N TRP A 115 24.76 -1.03 -23.60
CA TRP A 115 26.19 -0.76 -23.62
C TRP A 115 27.02 -1.99 -23.24
N PHE A 116 26.43 -2.92 -22.47
CA PHE A 116 27.01 -4.21 -22.07
C PHE A 116 26.51 -5.40 -22.91
N GLY A 117 25.69 -5.15 -23.94
CA GLY A 117 25.27 -6.16 -24.91
C GLY A 117 23.82 -6.65 -24.80
N ALA A 118 22.98 -6.06 -23.94
CA ALA A 118 21.56 -6.39 -23.91
C ALA A 118 20.89 -6.16 -25.28
N LYS A 119 20.00 -7.05 -25.69
CA LYS A 119 19.30 -7.04 -26.98
C LYS A 119 17.86 -6.57 -26.90
N ARG A 120 17.20 -6.71 -25.74
CA ARG A 120 15.83 -6.27 -25.47
C ARG A 120 14.78 -6.74 -26.50
N ASP A 121 15.02 -7.90 -27.09
CA ASP A 121 14.18 -8.52 -28.13
C ASP A 121 13.13 -9.49 -27.55
N GLY A 122 13.13 -9.70 -26.23
CA GLY A 122 12.25 -10.62 -25.51
C GLY A 122 12.65 -12.09 -25.65
N ILE A 123 13.73 -12.40 -26.34
CA ILE A 123 14.16 -13.77 -26.69
C ILE A 123 15.54 -14.06 -26.09
N THR A 124 16.51 -13.18 -26.35
CA THR A 124 17.88 -13.24 -25.88
C THR A 124 17.92 -13.01 -24.37
N ASP A 125 18.67 -13.85 -23.65
CA ASP A 125 18.86 -13.66 -22.21
C ASP A 125 19.76 -12.44 -21.95
N ASP A 126 19.13 -11.38 -21.45
CA ASP A 126 19.74 -10.10 -21.13
C ASP A 126 20.22 -10.03 -19.67
N THR A 127 20.11 -11.12 -18.90
CA THR A 127 20.46 -11.13 -17.46
C THR A 127 21.87 -10.60 -17.21
N THR A 128 22.89 -11.15 -17.90
CA THR A 128 24.29 -10.77 -17.65
C THR A 128 24.58 -9.32 -18.05
N PRO A 129 24.24 -8.83 -19.26
CA PRO A 129 24.43 -7.42 -19.60
C PRO A 129 23.69 -6.45 -18.67
N PHE A 130 22.46 -6.79 -18.26
CA PHE A 130 21.68 -5.95 -17.36
C PHE A 130 22.30 -5.92 -15.96
N GLN A 131 22.72 -7.07 -15.44
CA GLN A 131 23.41 -7.12 -14.15
C GLN A 131 24.72 -6.33 -14.18
N LYS A 132 25.49 -6.38 -15.28
CA LYS A 132 26.70 -5.56 -15.43
C LYS A 132 26.41 -4.06 -15.40
N ALA A 133 25.28 -3.62 -15.98
CA ALA A 133 24.83 -2.24 -15.85
C ALA A 133 24.47 -1.89 -14.39
N LEU A 134 23.80 -2.78 -13.66
CA LEU A 134 23.47 -2.59 -12.23
C LEU A 134 24.72 -2.52 -11.36
N ASP A 135 25.69 -3.41 -11.60
CA ASP A 135 26.94 -3.52 -10.84
C ASP A 135 27.81 -2.26 -10.92
N THR A 136 27.56 -1.37 -11.88
CA THR A 136 28.21 -0.05 -11.96
C THR A 136 27.87 0.87 -10.79
N GLY A 137 26.78 0.61 -10.07
CA GLY A 137 26.26 1.46 -9.02
C GLY A 137 25.69 2.81 -9.47
N LYS A 138 25.68 3.09 -10.78
CA LYS A 138 25.14 4.33 -11.37
C LYS A 138 23.65 4.17 -11.68
N HIS A 139 22.99 5.27 -12.04
CA HIS A 139 21.59 5.20 -12.48
C HIS A 139 21.47 4.36 -13.75
N VAL A 140 20.64 3.34 -13.72
CA VAL A 140 20.41 2.44 -14.85
C VAL A 140 19.09 2.82 -15.54
N HIS A 141 19.12 2.87 -16.86
CA HIS A 141 17.94 3.16 -17.67
C HIS A 141 17.75 2.07 -18.74
N GLY A 142 16.68 1.27 -18.57
CA GLY A 142 16.22 0.35 -19.60
C GLY A 142 15.43 1.08 -20.67
N GLN A 143 15.84 0.96 -21.93
CA GLN A 143 15.15 1.51 -23.08
C GLN A 143 13.90 0.69 -23.45
N GLY A 144 13.10 1.21 -24.39
CA GLY A 144 11.88 0.53 -24.85
C GLY A 144 12.19 -0.81 -25.53
N GLY A 145 11.43 -1.85 -25.18
CA GLY A 145 11.66 -3.23 -25.64
C GLY A 145 11.36 -4.25 -24.54
N SER A 146 11.76 -5.50 -24.74
CA SER A 146 11.54 -6.57 -23.77
C SER A 146 12.87 -7.21 -23.38
N TYR A 147 13.30 -7.04 -22.13
CA TYR A 147 14.49 -7.71 -21.60
C TYR A 147 14.08 -9.04 -21.00
N LYS A 148 14.58 -10.15 -21.56
CA LYS A 148 14.40 -11.45 -20.90
C LYS A 148 15.48 -11.58 -19.84
N VAL A 149 15.09 -11.65 -18.57
CA VAL A 149 16.01 -11.60 -17.43
C VAL A 149 15.63 -12.60 -16.36
N SER A 150 16.58 -12.93 -15.50
CA SER A 150 16.36 -13.73 -14.29
C SER A 150 17.24 -13.24 -13.15
N ASN A 151 16.70 -13.23 -11.92
CA ASN A 151 17.47 -12.99 -10.69
C ASN A 151 18.34 -11.72 -10.70
N LEU A 152 17.83 -10.60 -11.21
CA LEU A 152 18.53 -9.32 -11.12
C LEU A 152 18.65 -8.88 -9.67
N VAL A 153 19.84 -8.44 -9.26
CA VAL A 153 20.11 -7.99 -7.89
C VAL A 153 20.65 -6.57 -7.90
N VAL A 154 19.96 -5.69 -7.18
CA VAL A 154 20.41 -4.32 -6.90
C VAL A 154 21.05 -4.31 -5.51
N SER A 155 22.37 -4.17 -5.47
CA SER A 155 23.18 -4.22 -4.25
C SER A 155 23.87 -2.89 -3.90
N THR A 156 23.73 -1.86 -4.73
CA THR A 156 24.30 -0.53 -4.49
C THR A 156 23.27 0.46 -3.96
N ASN A 157 23.60 1.11 -2.84
CA ASN A 157 22.72 2.10 -2.20
C ASN A 157 22.50 3.33 -3.10
N ASN A 158 21.35 3.98 -2.93
CA ASN A 158 20.94 5.19 -3.66
C ASN A 158 20.84 5.02 -5.19
N GLN A 159 20.81 3.77 -5.69
CA GLN A 159 20.71 3.52 -7.12
C GLN A 159 19.27 3.72 -7.61
N ILE A 160 19.12 4.40 -8.75
CA ILE A 160 17.85 4.55 -9.47
C ILE A 160 17.86 3.62 -10.69
N ILE A 161 16.87 2.74 -10.76
CA ILE A 161 16.61 1.86 -11.90
C ILE A 161 15.31 2.33 -12.53
N SER A 162 15.40 2.83 -13.75
CA SER A 162 14.28 3.40 -14.47
C SER A 162 14.09 2.75 -15.83
N PHE A 163 12.86 2.79 -16.33
CA PHE A 163 12.49 2.20 -17.60
C PHE A 163 11.72 3.19 -18.47
N ALA A 164 11.86 3.06 -19.78
CA ALA A 164 10.97 3.71 -20.75
C ALA A 164 9.55 3.11 -20.66
N SER A 165 8.55 3.85 -21.12
CA SER A 165 7.12 3.51 -20.92
C SER A 165 6.68 2.19 -21.56
N ASN A 166 7.43 1.66 -22.52
CA ASN A 166 7.17 0.40 -23.22
C ASN A 166 8.22 -0.69 -22.91
N SER A 167 9.06 -0.49 -21.90
CA SER A 167 10.02 -1.51 -21.47
C SER A 167 9.33 -2.60 -20.65
N LYS A 168 9.72 -3.85 -20.88
CA LYS A 168 9.26 -5.00 -20.11
C LYS A 168 10.44 -5.84 -19.64
N LEU A 169 10.38 -6.34 -18.42
CA LEU A 169 11.21 -7.45 -17.94
C LEU A 169 10.38 -8.73 -18.09
N ILE A 170 10.88 -9.71 -18.83
CA ILE A 170 10.25 -11.02 -19.01
C ILE A 170 11.05 -12.03 -18.20
N SER A 171 10.41 -12.67 -17.22
CA SER A 171 11.05 -13.72 -16.44
C SER A 171 10.75 -15.11 -16.96
N THR A 172 11.79 -15.94 -16.97
CA THR A 172 11.70 -17.39 -17.18
C THR A 172 12.26 -18.22 -16.01
N SER A 173 12.69 -17.60 -14.91
CA SER A 173 13.24 -18.32 -13.75
C SER A 173 12.19 -18.61 -12.69
N LEU A 174 12.39 -19.69 -11.93
CA LEU A 174 11.55 -20.02 -10.76
C LEU A 174 11.84 -19.13 -9.54
N GLY A 175 12.89 -18.31 -9.60
CA GLY A 175 13.36 -17.47 -8.49
C GLY A 175 12.68 -16.11 -8.40
N ASP A 176 13.38 -15.17 -7.78
CA ASP A 176 12.98 -13.76 -7.75
C ASP A 176 13.42 -13.10 -9.07
N VAL A 177 12.58 -12.25 -9.69
CA VAL A 177 12.99 -11.59 -10.95
C VAL A 177 13.90 -10.40 -10.66
N VAL A 178 13.48 -9.53 -9.74
CA VAL A 178 14.26 -8.37 -9.29
C VAL A 178 14.31 -8.38 -7.76
N THR A 179 15.51 -8.36 -7.20
CA THR A 179 15.76 -8.21 -5.77
C THR A 179 16.45 -6.87 -5.48
N LEU A 180 15.77 -6.01 -4.73
CA LEU A 180 16.26 -4.72 -4.27
C LEU A 180 16.85 -4.87 -2.86
N LYS A 181 18.14 -5.25 -2.78
CA LYS A 181 18.86 -5.46 -1.52
C LYS A 181 19.41 -4.17 -0.91
N ALA A 182 19.68 -3.19 -1.75
CA ALA A 182 20.30 -1.94 -1.37
C ALA A 182 19.34 -0.96 -0.70
N ASP A 183 19.88 -0.10 0.15
CA ASP A 183 19.14 0.96 0.82
C ASP A 183 18.91 2.14 -0.13
N TYR A 184 17.80 2.85 0.06
CA TYR A 184 17.44 4.06 -0.69
C TYR A 184 17.39 3.87 -2.21
N CYS A 185 17.24 2.64 -2.68
CA CYS A 185 17.14 2.35 -4.11
C CYS A 185 15.71 2.57 -4.62
N GLN A 186 15.60 2.87 -5.92
CA GLN A 186 14.33 3.13 -6.57
C GLN A 186 14.16 2.28 -7.82
N LEU A 187 12.96 1.70 -7.99
CA LEU A 187 12.54 1.05 -9.23
C LEU A 187 11.36 1.84 -9.82
N ILE A 188 11.52 2.34 -11.04
CA ILE A 188 10.61 3.31 -11.65
C ILE A 188 10.16 2.84 -13.03
N ASN A 189 8.85 2.85 -13.27
CA ASN A 189 8.20 2.50 -14.54
C ASN A 189 8.48 1.07 -15.02
N ALA A 190 8.80 0.14 -14.11
CA ALA A 190 9.09 -1.23 -14.49
C ALA A 190 7.79 -2.00 -14.77
N THR A 191 7.66 -2.59 -15.96
CA THR A 191 6.65 -3.62 -16.23
C THR A 191 7.33 -4.98 -16.21
N ILE A 192 6.88 -5.88 -15.33
CA ILE A 192 7.43 -7.24 -15.20
C ILE A 192 6.36 -8.24 -15.60
N ASN A 193 6.65 -9.03 -16.62
CA ASN A 193 5.80 -10.11 -17.08
C ASN A 193 6.41 -11.45 -16.62
N THR A 194 5.71 -12.16 -15.74
CA THR A 194 6.13 -13.44 -15.22
C THR A 194 5.42 -14.59 -15.91
N SER A 195 6.20 -15.59 -16.32
CA SER A 195 5.68 -16.83 -16.88
C SER A 195 6.06 -18.02 -15.98
N GLY A 196 5.14 -18.98 -15.82
CA GLY A 196 5.39 -20.18 -15.01
C GLY A 196 5.31 -19.94 -13.50
N SER A 197 6.11 -20.68 -12.74
CA SER A 197 6.13 -20.68 -11.26
C SER A 197 7.23 -19.76 -10.71
N VAL A 198 7.25 -18.50 -11.15
CA VAL A 198 8.14 -17.48 -10.56
C VAL A 198 7.79 -17.31 -9.09
N LYS A 199 8.77 -17.34 -8.18
CA LYS A 199 8.53 -17.12 -6.77
C LYS A 199 8.05 -15.70 -6.50
N ASN A 200 8.89 -14.70 -6.77
CA ASN A 200 8.54 -13.29 -6.57
C ASN A 200 8.89 -12.46 -7.80
N ALA A 201 7.96 -11.65 -8.32
CA ALA A 201 8.33 -10.73 -9.40
C ALA A 201 9.26 -9.63 -8.88
N ILE A 202 8.94 -9.04 -7.73
CA ILE A 202 9.78 -8.06 -7.04
C ILE A 202 9.96 -8.49 -5.59
N LYS A 203 11.19 -8.40 -5.09
CA LYS A 203 11.50 -8.54 -3.67
C LYS A 203 12.30 -7.33 -3.17
N THR A 204 11.82 -6.66 -2.12
CA THR A 204 12.57 -5.60 -1.43
C THR A 204 13.18 -6.16 -0.15
N GLN A 205 14.45 -5.82 0.12
CA GLN A 205 15.16 -6.21 1.34
C GLN A 205 15.93 -5.05 1.98
N GLY A 206 16.28 -4.02 1.21
CA GLY A 206 16.93 -2.82 1.73
C GLY A 206 16.01 -1.92 2.55
N PHE A 207 16.60 -0.95 3.24
CA PHE A 207 15.91 0.13 3.93
C PHE A 207 15.46 1.21 2.95
N ARG A 208 14.22 1.69 3.08
CA ARG A 208 13.68 2.82 2.32
C ARG A 208 13.69 2.62 0.80
N VAL A 209 13.27 1.44 0.36
CA VAL A 209 13.13 1.09 -1.06
C VAL A 209 11.86 1.73 -1.63
N THR A 210 11.96 2.38 -2.79
CA THR A 210 10.80 2.99 -3.47
C THR A 210 10.47 2.29 -4.78
N LEU A 211 9.22 1.87 -4.93
CA LEU A 211 8.64 1.37 -6.18
C LEU A 211 7.66 2.41 -6.71
N LYS A 212 7.84 2.89 -7.94
CA LYS A 212 6.98 3.92 -8.55
C LYS A 212 6.54 3.51 -9.94
N ASN A 213 5.23 3.53 -10.20
CA ASN A 213 4.64 3.14 -11.49
C ASN A 213 5.08 1.73 -11.92
N CYS A 214 5.19 0.79 -10.98
CA CYS A 214 5.59 -0.58 -11.28
C CYS A 214 4.36 -1.44 -11.55
N THR A 215 4.42 -2.24 -12.60
CA THR A 215 3.37 -3.18 -12.99
C THR A 215 3.92 -4.59 -12.99
N VAL A 216 3.22 -5.52 -12.37
CA VAL A 216 3.49 -6.96 -12.44
C VAL A 216 2.30 -7.66 -13.07
N GLU A 217 2.56 -8.39 -14.14
CA GLU A 217 1.59 -9.20 -14.88
C GLU A 217 2.07 -10.65 -14.96
N GLY A 218 1.12 -11.57 -15.13
CA GLY A 218 1.42 -12.99 -15.34
C GLY A 218 1.21 -13.84 -14.09
N LYS A 219 1.96 -14.94 -13.98
CA LYS A 219 1.85 -15.90 -12.86
C LYS A 219 3.11 -15.83 -12.00
N SER A 220 2.95 -15.51 -10.72
CA SER A 220 4.01 -15.59 -9.69
C SER A 220 3.41 -16.10 -8.38
N GLU A 221 4.20 -16.55 -7.42
CA GLU A 221 3.66 -16.78 -6.07
C GLU A 221 3.26 -15.45 -5.44
N ASN A 222 4.15 -14.47 -5.51
CA ASN A 222 3.89 -13.12 -5.05
C ASN A 222 4.31 -12.11 -6.12
N ALA A 223 3.44 -11.16 -6.46
CA ALA A 223 3.85 -10.09 -7.37
C ALA A 223 4.87 -9.15 -6.69
N LEU A 224 4.71 -8.86 -5.40
CA LEU A 224 5.69 -8.13 -4.59
C LEU A 224 5.85 -8.77 -3.21
N VAL A 225 7.09 -8.94 -2.77
CA VAL A 225 7.44 -9.25 -1.38
C VAL A 225 8.19 -8.07 -0.76
N VAL A 226 7.67 -7.59 0.38
CA VAL A 226 8.29 -6.58 1.22
C VAL A 226 8.99 -7.25 2.39
N ASP A 227 10.31 -7.41 2.27
CA ASP A 227 11.21 -8.07 3.25
C ASP A 227 12.29 -7.09 3.77
N GLY A 228 12.13 -5.79 3.49
CA GLY A 228 12.93 -4.69 4.02
C GLY A 228 12.06 -3.68 4.77
N LEU A 229 12.70 -2.77 5.52
CA LEU A 229 12.02 -1.72 6.29
C LEU A 229 11.74 -0.48 5.43
N GLU A 230 10.68 0.26 5.75
CA GLU A 230 10.31 1.53 5.09
C GLU A 230 10.09 1.42 3.57
N THR A 231 9.46 0.35 3.09
CA THR A 231 9.17 0.22 1.65
C THR A 231 8.02 1.17 1.25
N ILE A 232 8.24 1.94 0.17
CA ILE A 232 7.27 2.88 -0.38
C ILE A 232 6.82 2.39 -1.75
N VAL A 233 5.51 2.26 -1.96
CA VAL A 233 4.92 1.82 -3.24
C VAL A 233 3.90 2.86 -3.72
N LEU A 234 4.19 3.45 -4.87
CA LEU A 234 3.40 4.53 -5.47
C LEU A 234 2.91 4.12 -6.85
N PHE A 235 1.60 4.23 -7.11
CA PHE A 235 1.01 4.03 -8.43
C PHE A 235 1.29 2.64 -9.04
N GLY A 236 1.29 1.60 -8.22
CA GLY A 236 1.64 0.24 -8.64
C GLY A 236 0.42 -0.60 -9.07
N ASN A 237 0.64 -1.59 -9.93
CA ASN A 237 -0.37 -2.57 -10.32
C ASN A 237 0.18 -3.99 -10.20
N TYR A 238 -0.32 -4.79 -9.27
CA TYR A 238 0.23 -6.10 -8.92
C TYR A 238 -0.80 -7.20 -9.14
N LYS A 239 -0.54 -8.04 -10.15
CA LYS A 239 -1.52 -9.03 -10.63
C LYS A 239 -1.03 -10.46 -10.58
N GLY A 240 -1.98 -11.38 -10.43
CA GLY A 240 -1.80 -12.81 -10.72
C GLY A 240 -0.92 -13.58 -9.74
N GLY A 241 -0.72 -13.06 -8.53
CA GLY A 241 -0.05 -13.75 -7.43
C GLY A 241 -0.86 -14.94 -6.92
N SER A 242 -0.29 -16.13 -6.96
CA SER A 242 -0.94 -17.36 -6.47
C SER A 242 -1.07 -17.39 -4.95
N ILE A 243 -0.30 -16.57 -4.23
CA ILE A 243 -0.43 -16.29 -2.81
C ILE A 243 -0.91 -14.86 -2.62
N ALA A 244 -0.16 -13.87 -3.10
CA ALA A 244 -0.49 -12.46 -2.87
C ALA A 244 -0.09 -11.50 -4.00
N GLY A 245 -0.84 -10.42 -4.17
CA GLY A 245 -0.38 -9.27 -4.94
C GLY A 245 0.80 -8.61 -4.24
N ILE A 246 0.63 -8.27 -2.97
CA ILE A 246 1.70 -7.79 -2.09
C ILE A 246 1.73 -8.65 -0.83
N LYS A 247 2.89 -9.25 -0.54
CA LYS A 247 3.16 -9.96 0.72
C LYS A 247 4.12 -9.15 1.58
N VAL A 248 3.71 -8.87 2.81
CA VAL A 248 4.47 -8.06 3.77
C VAL A 248 5.08 -8.97 4.83
N GLN A 249 6.41 -8.91 4.95
CA GLN A 249 7.19 -9.69 5.93
C GLN A 249 7.93 -8.80 6.95
N LYS A 250 8.04 -7.50 6.67
CA LYS A 250 8.64 -6.48 7.52
C LYS A 250 7.72 -5.25 7.63
N PRO A 251 7.78 -4.51 8.76
CA PRO A 251 6.91 -3.35 9.00
C PRO A 251 7.29 -2.14 8.12
N ASP A 252 6.48 -1.09 8.27
CA ASP A 252 6.68 0.25 7.72
C ASP A 252 6.50 0.29 6.20
N LEU A 253 5.43 -0.35 5.72
CA LEU A 253 5.01 -0.28 4.32
C LEU A 253 4.08 0.92 4.09
N TYR A 254 4.42 1.78 3.13
CA TYR A 254 3.54 2.83 2.63
C TYR A 254 3.03 2.53 1.21
N LEU A 255 1.72 2.53 1.03
CA LEU A 255 1.05 2.29 -0.25
C LEU A 255 0.21 3.51 -0.66
N GLN A 256 0.37 3.97 -1.90
CA GLN A 256 -0.45 5.04 -2.47
C GLN A 256 -0.86 4.75 -3.91
N ASN A 257 -2.16 4.81 -4.20
CA ASN A 257 -2.72 4.57 -5.55
C ASN A 257 -2.31 3.20 -6.12
N VAL A 258 -2.43 2.15 -5.31
CA VAL A 258 -1.99 0.79 -5.66
C VAL A 258 -3.19 -0.08 -6.02
N TYR A 259 -3.05 -0.87 -7.10
CA TYR A 259 -4.06 -1.81 -7.59
C TYR A 259 -3.57 -3.25 -7.42
N LEU A 260 -4.41 -4.11 -6.84
CA LEU A 260 -4.13 -5.50 -6.52
C LEU A 260 -5.21 -6.38 -7.16
N GLU A 261 -4.88 -7.06 -8.26
CA GLU A 261 -5.88 -7.75 -9.10
C GLU A 261 -5.59 -9.24 -9.32
N PHE A 262 -6.64 -10.09 -9.33
CA PHE A 262 -6.54 -11.51 -9.69
C PHE A 262 -5.54 -12.32 -8.86
N ASN A 263 -5.28 -11.90 -7.62
CA ASN A 263 -4.42 -12.61 -6.69
C ASN A 263 -5.26 -13.56 -5.81
N THR A 264 -4.63 -14.47 -5.09
CA THR A 264 -5.34 -15.19 -4.01
C THR A 264 -5.71 -14.23 -2.88
N HIS A 265 -4.73 -13.47 -2.39
CA HIS A 265 -4.94 -12.31 -1.53
C HIS A 265 -4.43 -11.04 -2.21
N GLY A 266 -5.14 -9.93 -2.17
CA GLY A 266 -4.60 -8.67 -2.70
C GLY A 266 -3.38 -8.22 -1.91
N LEU A 267 -3.59 -7.85 -0.64
CA LEU A 267 -2.54 -7.54 0.33
C LEU A 267 -2.53 -8.61 1.43
N TYR A 268 -1.38 -9.20 1.71
CA TYR A 268 -1.20 -10.23 2.74
C TYR A 268 -0.10 -9.85 3.73
N SER A 269 -0.39 -9.98 5.02
CA SER A 269 0.54 -9.71 6.12
C SER A 269 0.47 -10.81 7.18
N ASN A 270 1.60 -11.18 7.79
CA ASN A 270 1.64 -12.18 8.87
C ASN A 270 2.65 -11.83 9.97
N GLY A 271 2.15 -11.31 11.09
CA GLY A 271 2.96 -10.94 12.25
C GLY A 271 3.86 -9.72 11.99
N VAL A 272 3.43 -8.82 11.11
CA VAL A 272 4.21 -7.63 10.72
C VAL A 272 3.58 -6.37 11.27
N GLY A 273 4.39 -5.38 11.63
CA GLY A 273 3.92 -4.12 12.21
C GLY A 273 3.22 -3.19 11.21
N SER A 274 3.64 -1.92 11.18
CA SER A 274 2.85 -0.86 10.56
C SER A 274 2.70 -0.98 9.04
N ILE A 275 1.47 -0.79 8.56
CA ILE A 275 1.14 -0.64 7.14
C ILE A 275 0.24 0.59 6.99
N THR A 276 0.65 1.52 6.12
CA THR A 276 -0.16 2.70 5.77
C THR A 276 -0.60 2.59 4.32
N GLY A 277 -1.91 2.58 4.07
CA GLY A 277 -2.48 2.56 2.73
C GLY A 277 -3.37 3.77 2.44
N TYR A 278 -3.14 4.43 1.32
CA TYR A 278 -4.00 5.49 0.80
C TYR A 278 -4.44 5.16 -0.62
N HIS A 279 -5.75 5.08 -0.85
CA HIS A 279 -6.29 4.80 -2.19
C HIS A 279 -5.77 3.47 -2.77
N VAL A 280 -5.83 2.41 -1.97
CA VAL A 280 -5.44 1.05 -2.39
C VAL A 280 -6.70 0.30 -2.82
N HIS A 281 -6.68 -0.22 -4.05
CA HIS A 281 -7.78 -0.97 -4.65
C HIS A 281 -7.40 -2.44 -4.77
N SER A 282 -8.19 -3.30 -4.15
CA SER A 282 -7.98 -4.74 -4.18
C SER A 282 -9.21 -5.40 -4.79
N TYR A 283 -9.13 -5.83 -6.05
CA TYR A 283 -10.29 -6.30 -6.79
C TYR A 283 -10.07 -7.62 -7.53
N ASN A 284 -11.14 -8.38 -7.76
CA ASN A 284 -11.12 -9.69 -8.42
C ASN A 284 -10.17 -10.74 -7.77
N ASN A 285 -9.83 -10.59 -6.49
CA ASN A 285 -8.99 -11.56 -5.78
C ASN A 285 -9.81 -12.80 -5.40
N LYS A 286 -9.18 -13.98 -5.38
CA LYS A 286 -9.85 -15.29 -5.22
C LYS A 286 -10.33 -15.56 -3.79
N GLU A 287 -9.63 -15.03 -2.79
CA GLU A 287 -9.99 -15.25 -1.38
C GLU A 287 -10.18 -13.96 -0.61
N MET A 288 -9.15 -13.13 -0.45
CA MET A 288 -9.27 -11.89 0.33
C MET A 288 -8.74 -10.68 -0.40
N GLY A 289 -9.35 -9.53 -0.14
CA GLY A 289 -8.86 -8.26 -0.65
C GLY A 289 -7.65 -7.82 0.16
N PHE A 290 -7.85 -7.75 1.47
CA PHE A 290 -6.84 -7.42 2.47
C PHE A 290 -6.86 -8.49 3.56
N TYR A 291 -5.81 -9.31 3.63
CA TYR A 291 -5.61 -10.32 4.69
C TYR A 291 -4.47 -9.90 5.60
N LEU A 292 -4.82 -9.30 6.73
CA LEU A 292 -3.91 -8.58 7.61
C LEU A 292 -3.83 -9.27 8.97
N VAL A 293 -2.79 -10.08 9.17
CA VAL A 293 -2.54 -10.77 10.46
C VAL A 293 -1.40 -10.08 11.20
N GLY A 294 -1.65 -9.64 12.43
CA GLY A 294 -0.66 -8.97 13.28
C GLY A 294 -0.26 -7.57 12.84
N ALA A 295 -1.02 -6.95 11.92
CA ALA A 295 -0.79 -5.63 11.31
C ALA A 295 -0.94 -4.44 12.28
N ASP A 296 -0.12 -4.41 13.32
CA ASP A 296 -0.15 -3.38 14.37
C ASP A 296 0.13 -1.96 13.85
N PHE A 297 -0.51 -0.96 14.46
CA PHE A 297 -0.37 0.46 14.11
C PHE A 297 -0.70 0.79 12.65
N SER A 298 -1.50 -0.04 11.98
CA SER A 298 -1.82 0.16 10.57
C SER A 298 -2.97 1.13 10.36
N GLN A 299 -2.90 1.87 9.25
CA GLN A 299 -3.91 2.84 8.84
C GLN A 299 -4.23 2.68 7.35
N PHE A 300 -5.51 2.60 7.02
CA PHE A 300 -5.97 2.66 5.63
C PHE A 300 -6.98 3.79 5.46
N THR A 301 -6.84 4.57 4.39
CA THR A 301 -7.73 5.67 4.05
C THR A 301 -8.16 5.59 2.59
N ALA A 302 -9.47 5.70 2.34
CA ALA A 302 -10.05 5.64 1.00
C ALA A 302 -9.64 4.38 0.22
N CYS A 303 -9.59 3.23 0.89
CA CYS A 303 -9.20 1.95 0.29
C CYS A 303 -10.44 1.10 -0.04
N TYR A 304 -10.35 0.30 -1.10
CA TYR A 304 -11.48 -0.43 -1.67
C TYR A 304 -11.14 -1.91 -1.83
N ALA A 305 -12.01 -2.79 -1.35
CA ALA A 305 -11.97 -4.21 -1.61
C ALA A 305 -13.18 -4.63 -2.45
N ASP A 306 -12.99 -5.30 -3.58
CA ASP A 306 -14.05 -5.86 -4.43
C ASP A 306 -13.65 -7.27 -4.88
N THR A 307 -13.85 -8.25 -4.01
CA THR A 307 -13.21 -9.57 -4.16
C THR A 307 -14.17 -10.60 -4.76
N ASN A 308 -13.63 -11.56 -5.50
CA ASN A 308 -14.40 -12.75 -5.91
C ASN A 308 -14.30 -13.87 -4.86
N GLY A 309 -13.94 -13.50 -3.63
CA GLY A 309 -13.57 -14.43 -2.59
C GLY A 309 -14.34 -14.19 -1.30
N ARG A 310 -13.81 -14.78 -0.23
CA ARG A 310 -14.45 -14.86 1.07
C ARG A 310 -14.73 -13.51 1.72
N ASN A 311 -13.71 -12.65 1.81
CA ASN A 311 -13.84 -11.38 2.55
C ASN A 311 -13.15 -10.25 1.80
N GLY A 312 -13.71 -9.04 1.87
CA GLY A 312 -13.00 -7.85 1.43
C GLY A 312 -11.83 -7.54 2.37
N TRP A 313 -12.12 -7.46 3.66
CA TRP A 313 -11.18 -7.18 4.73
C TRP A 313 -11.18 -8.30 5.76
N GLN A 314 -10.02 -8.90 6.02
CA GLN A 314 -9.77 -9.86 7.09
C GLN A 314 -8.64 -9.31 7.97
N ILE A 315 -8.98 -8.79 9.15
CA ILE A 315 -8.04 -8.23 10.12
C ILE A 315 -7.99 -9.18 11.31
N GLN A 316 -6.80 -9.66 11.67
CA GLN A 316 -6.64 -10.67 12.69
C GLN A 316 -5.43 -10.41 13.59
N ASP A 317 -5.56 -10.72 14.88
CA ASP A 317 -4.47 -10.72 15.86
C ASP A 317 -3.69 -9.38 15.96
N THR A 318 -4.34 -8.24 15.69
CA THR A 318 -3.71 -6.91 15.85
C THR A 318 -3.85 -6.44 17.30
N VAL A 319 -2.75 -6.14 17.98
CA VAL A 319 -2.74 -5.81 19.42
C VAL A 319 -2.57 -4.31 19.69
N ASN A 320 -1.91 -3.57 18.81
CA ASN A 320 -1.53 -2.17 19.05
C ASN A 320 -2.37 -1.14 18.28
N GLY A 321 -3.56 -1.54 17.85
CA GLY A 321 -4.52 -0.66 17.17
C GLY A 321 -4.42 -0.72 15.66
N PHE A 322 -5.56 -0.45 15.03
CA PHE A 322 -5.74 -0.52 13.58
C PHE A 322 -6.85 0.45 13.18
N SER A 323 -6.67 1.22 12.12
CA SER A 323 -7.66 2.19 11.67
C SER A 323 -8.01 2.09 10.18
N LEU A 324 -9.31 2.17 9.90
CA LEU A 324 -9.87 2.30 8.56
C LEU A 324 -10.67 3.60 8.50
N ILE A 325 -10.42 4.43 7.48
CA ILE A 325 -11.09 5.71 7.28
C ILE A 325 -11.62 5.75 5.85
N ASP A 326 -12.94 5.84 5.70
CA ASP A 326 -13.63 5.83 4.40
C ASP A 326 -13.21 4.64 3.53
N CYS A 327 -13.08 3.45 4.15
CA CYS A 327 -12.75 2.21 3.44
C CYS A 327 -14.01 1.43 3.07
N TRP A 328 -13.99 0.82 1.90
CA TRP A 328 -15.15 0.17 1.33
C TRP A 328 -14.87 -1.29 1.03
N SER A 329 -15.91 -2.08 1.11
CA SER A 329 -15.93 -3.48 0.73
C SER A 329 -17.18 -3.73 -0.11
N TYR A 330 -16.97 -4.28 -1.30
CA TYR A 330 -17.98 -4.57 -2.29
C TYR A 330 -17.99 -6.06 -2.62
N LYS A 331 -19.20 -6.60 -2.81
CA LYS A 331 -19.45 -7.80 -3.61
C LYS A 331 -18.47 -8.98 -3.43
N SER A 332 -17.98 -9.25 -2.20
CA SER A 332 -17.29 -10.51 -1.89
C SER A 332 -18.15 -11.66 -2.44
N SER A 333 -17.68 -12.34 -3.48
CA SER A 333 -18.56 -13.18 -4.31
C SER A 333 -18.82 -14.55 -3.71
N ASN A 334 -20.07 -15.01 -3.89
CA ASN A 334 -20.77 -16.22 -3.44
C ASN A 334 -20.08 -17.61 -3.51
N VAL A 335 -18.76 -17.72 -3.62
CA VAL A 335 -18.11 -19.04 -3.77
C VAL A 335 -18.15 -19.82 -2.45
N TYR A 336 -18.23 -19.15 -1.29
CA TYR A 336 -18.24 -19.81 0.01
C TYR A 336 -19.42 -19.35 0.89
N ALA A 337 -20.04 -20.26 1.65
CA ALA A 337 -21.25 -19.98 2.44
C ALA A 337 -21.02 -19.18 3.75
N TYR A 338 -19.90 -18.48 3.93
CA TYR A 338 -19.53 -17.86 5.23
C TYR A 338 -18.81 -16.51 5.09
N GLU A 339 -19.29 -15.66 4.18
CA GLU A 339 -18.57 -14.48 3.71
C GLU A 339 -18.93 -13.21 4.50
N ASN A 340 -17.92 -12.37 4.74
CA ASN A 340 -18.06 -11.11 5.45
C ASN A 340 -17.29 -10.02 4.73
N ASP A 341 -17.88 -8.83 4.59
CA ASP A 341 -17.18 -7.71 3.97
C ASP A 341 -16.00 -7.24 4.83
N PHE A 342 -16.22 -7.14 6.14
CA PHE A 342 -15.20 -6.86 7.15
C PHE A 342 -15.22 -7.94 8.23
N ALA A 343 -14.18 -8.75 8.32
CA ALA A 343 -13.96 -9.71 9.39
C ALA A 343 -12.81 -9.23 10.29
N ILE A 344 -13.11 -8.93 11.55
CA ILE A 344 -12.16 -8.46 12.56
C ILE A 344 -12.10 -9.50 13.68
N ARG A 345 -10.95 -10.15 13.85
CA ARG A 345 -10.80 -11.29 14.77
C ARG A 345 -9.63 -11.10 15.73
N LYS A 346 -9.82 -11.44 16.99
CA LYS A 346 -8.79 -11.42 18.05
C LYS A 346 -7.96 -10.13 18.12
N SER A 347 -8.59 -9.03 17.75
CA SER A 347 -7.90 -7.75 17.52
C SER A 347 -8.25 -6.74 18.62
N LYS A 348 -7.45 -5.70 18.79
CA LYS A 348 -7.59 -4.66 19.83
C LYS A 348 -7.47 -3.25 19.28
N ASN A 349 -8.18 -2.31 19.91
CA ASN A 349 -8.13 -0.87 19.59
C ASN A 349 -8.44 -0.58 18.11
N ILE A 350 -9.53 -1.15 17.62
CA ILE A 350 -9.90 -1.07 16.20
C ILE A 350 -10.80 0.13 15.97
N LYS A 351 -10.52 0.94 14.95
CA LYS A 351 -11.29 2.14 14.63
C LYS A 351 -11.71 2.14 13.16
N LEU A 352 -13.00 2.09 12.90
CA LEU A 352 -13.57 2.22 11.56
C LEU A 352 -14.36 3.52 11.50
N ILE A 353 -13.99 4.42 10.59
CA ILE A 353 -14.63 5.72 10.39
C ILE A 353 -15.16 5.76 8.97
N GLY A 354 -16.46 6.00 8.77
CA GLY A 354 -17.06 6.13 7.44
C GLY A 354 -16.99 4.87 6.57
N CYS A 355 -16.66 3.71 7.14
CA CYS A 355 -16.46 2.49 6.36
C CYS A 355 -17.79 1.91 5.86
N ARG A 356 -17.79 1.35 4.65
CA ARG A 356 -19.00 0.87 3.98
C ARG A 356 -18.88 -0.59 3.56
N SER A 357 -19.83 -1.40 3.99
CA SER A 357 -20.10 -2.72 3.42
C SER A 357 -21.30 -2.58 2.48
N SER A 358 -21.10 -2.91 1.21
CA SER A 358 -22.18 -2.94 0.24
C SER A 358 -22.12 -4.20 -0.58
N GLY A 359 -23.25 -4.87 -0.72
CA GLY A 359 -23.30 -6.12 -1.46
C GLY A 359 -24.36 -7.04 -0.92
N MET A 360 -25.61 -6.71 -1.21
CA MET A 360 -26.51 -7.80 -1.57
C MET A 360 -26.09 -8.26 -2.97
N GLY A 361 -25.17 -9.23 -3.02
CA GLY A 361 -25.19 -10.17 -4.14
C GLY A 361 -26.53 -10.92 -4.15
N SER A 362 -26.76 -11.77 -5.14
CA SER A 362 -27.98 -12.59 -5.20
C SER A 362 -28.14 -13.55 -4.01
N GLU A 363 -27.08 -13.79 -3.25
CA GLU A 363 -27.05 -14.70 -2.10
C GLU A 363 -26.83 -13.94 -0.79
N PRO A 364 -27.42 -14.40 0.34
CA PRO A 364 -27.29 -13.74 1.62
C PRO A 364 -25.87 -13.85 2.17
N LYS A 365 -25.18 -12.72 2.34
CA LYS A 365 -23.95 -12.64 3.15
C LYS A 365 -24.27 -12.95 4.61
N LEU A 366 -23.30 -13.51 5.36
CA LEU A 366 -23.47 -13.67 6.80
C LEU A 366 -23.55 -12.32 7.50
N ALA A 367 -22.60 -11.43 7.18
CA ALA A 367 -22.51 -10.11 7.78
C ALA A 367 -21.77 -9.13 6.89
N GLY A 368 -22.14 -7.85 6.96
CA GLY A 368 -21.27 -6.79 6.45
C GLY A 368 -20.07 -6.54 7.37
N PHE A 369 -20.29 -6.60 8.67
CA PHE A 369 -19.23 -6.52 9.68
C PHE A 369 -19.33 -7.73 10.61
N ASN A 370 -18.25 -8.49 10.73
CA ASN A 370 -18.11 -9.63 11.62
C ASN A 370 -16.97 -9.37 12.60
N ILE A 371 -17.34 -9.06 13.85
CA ILE A 371 -16.41 -8.61 14.88
C ILE A 371 -16.35 -9.64 16.00
N ASP A 372 -15.21 -10.30 16.10
CA ASP A 372 -14.79 -11.20 17.17
C ASP A 372 -13.51 -10.61 17.80
N SER A 373 -13.64 -9.47 18.47
CA SER A 373 -12.51 -8.69 18.99
C SER A 373 -12.28 -8.94 20.49
N LEU A 374 -11.02 -8.92 20.92
CA LEU A 374 -10.64 -9.08 22.33
C LEU A 374 -10.77 -7.78 23.15
N SER A 375 -11.07 -6.64 22.52
CA SER A 375 -11.20 -5.35 23.21
C SER A 375 -11.92 -4.30 22.34
N GLN A 376 -11.68 -3.00 22.60
CA GLN A 376 -12.46 -1.88 22.04
C GLN A 376 -12.45 -1.85 20.50
N VAL A 377 -13.65 -1.80 19.92
CA VAL A 377 -13.89 -1.52 18.50
C VAL A 377 -14.82 -0.32 18.38
N ASP A 378 -14.33 0.74 17.74
CA ASP A 378 -15.10 1.96 17.47
C ASP A 378 -15.57 1.94 16.01
N LEU A 379 -16.89 1.87 15.79
CA LEU A 379 -17.49 2.10 14.47
C LEU A 379 -18.14 3.50 14.49
N ILE A 380 -17.68 4.38 13.60
CA ILE A 380 -18.09 5.79 13.55
C ILE A 380 -18.57 6.11 12.13
N GLY A 381 -19.85 6.35 11.93
CA GLY A 381 -20.39 6.68 10.60
C GLY A 381 -20.35 5.51 9.62
N CYS A 382 -20.29 4.27 10.09
CA CYS A 382 -20.24 3.09 9.22
C CYS A 382 -21.62 2.70 8.67
N TYR A 383 -21.62 2.13 7.47
CA TYR A 383 -22.81 1.68 6.76
C TYR A 383 -22.69 0.22 6.33
N SER A 384 -23.77 -0.56 6.46
CA SER A 384 -23.83 -1.96 6.04
C SER A 384 -25.19 -2.31 5.41
N ASP A 385 -25.18 -2.83 4.18
CA ASP A 385 -26.38 -3.42 3.54
C ASP A 385 -26.77 -4.77 4.17
N SER A 386 -25.83 -5.44 4.82
CA SER A 386 -26.03 -6.74 5.47
C SER A 386 -25.96 -6.61 7.01
N PRO A 387 -26.41 -7.61 7.77
CA PRO A 387 -26.31 -7.58 9.23
C PRO A 387 -24.88 -7.31 9.72
N VAL A 388 -24.75 -6.62 10.85
CA VAL A 388 -23.50 -6.63 11.63
C VAL A 388 -23.59 -7.75 12.63
N ASN A 389 -22.73 -8.76 12.50
CA ASN A 389 -22.62 -9.86 13.44
C ASN A 389 -21.41 -9.64 14.37
N GLY A 390 -21.55 -9.95 15.65
CA GLY A 390 -20.42 -9.93 16.57
C GLY A 390 -20.66 -10.73 17.83
N ILE A 391 -19.62 -11.40 18.29
CA ILE A 391 -19.54 -11.99 19.63
C ILE A 391 -18.81 -10.95 20.47
N VAL A 392 -19.51 -10.35 21.42
CA VAL A 392 -18.92 -9.35 22.32
C VAL A 392 -18.77 -9.99 23.69
N GLU A 393 -17.55 -10.37 24.06
CA GLU A 393 -17.20 -10.61 25.45
C GLU A 393 -16.81 -9.23 26.04
N ASN A 394 -17.66 -8.67 26.92
CA ASN A 394 -17.41 -7.45 27.72
C ASN A 394 -17.48 -6.07 27.02
N ASN A 395 -18.69 -5.58 26.67
CA ASN A 395 -19.02 -4.14 26.42
C ASN A 395 -18.10 -3.35 25.45
N ALA A 396 -17.44 -4.00 24.49
CA ALA A 396 -16.31 -3.38 23.78
C ALA A 396 -16.62 -2.77 22.40
N ILE A 397 -17.83 -2.91 21.85
CA ILE A 397 -18.18 -2.29 20.55
C ILE A 397 -18.91 -0.96 20.79
N ARG A 398 -18.28 0.14 20.41
CA ARG A 398 -18.87 1.48 20.43
C ARG A 398 -19.38 1.84 19.03
N LEU A 399 -20.68 2.01 18.90
CA LEU A 399 -21.32 2.45 17.67
C LEU A 399 -21.67 3.94 17.80
N THR A 400 -21.15 4.77 16.91
CA THR A 400 -21.49 6.21 16.82
C THR A 400 -21.96 6.51 15.40
N ASN A 401 -23.20 6.99 15.23
CA ASN A 401 -23.77 7.38 13.93
C ASN A 401 -23.70 6.29 12.84
N CYS A 402 -23.82 5.01 13.19
CA CYS A 402 -23.82 3.90 12.22
C CYS A 402 -25.25 3.59 11.74
N SER A 403 -25.40 3.06 10.52
CA SER A 403 -26.70 2.63 9.95
C SER A 403 -26.61 1.24 9.30
N GLY A 404 -27.71 0.50 9.29
CA GLY A 404 -27.80 -0.92 8.87
C GLY A 404 -28.49 -1.79 9.91
N SER A 405 -28.77 -3.07 9.59
CA SER A 405 -29.34 -4.00 10.57
C SER A 405 -28.23 -4.53 11.49
N LEU A 406 -28.41 -4.44 12.81
CA LEU A 406 -27.50 -5.02 13.80
C LEU A 406 -28.10 -6.35 14.28
N SER A 407 -27.34 -7.44 14.19
CA SER A 407 -27.75 -8.77 14.67
C SER A 407 -26.69 -9.30 15.62
N ARG A 408 -27.01 -9.46 16.91
CA ARG A 408 -26.07 -10.06 17.88
C ARG A 408 -26.08 -11.58 17.66
N TYR A 409 -24.90 -12.18 17.50
CA TYR A 409 -24.76 -13.64 17.38
C TYR A 409 -24.63 -14.25 18.78
N ASN A 410 -25.55 -15.15 19.14
CA ASN A 410 -25.56 -15.81 20.44
C ASN A 410 -24.90 -17.19 20.35
N ARG A 411 -23.63 -17.27 20.79
CA ARG A 411 -22.82 -18.49 20.71
C ARG A 411 -23.37 -19.67 21.52
N SER A 412 -24.06 -19.44 22.64
CA SER A 412 -24.59 -20.53 23.48
C SER A 412 -25.84 -21.16 22.90
N ALA A 413 -26.51 -20.47 21.97
CA ALA A 413 -27.76 -20.91 21.36
C ALA A 413 -27.65 -21.17 19.84
N ASP A 414 -26.48 -20.96 19.24
CA ASP A 414 -26.23 -21.07 17.78
C ASP A 414 -27.32 -20.39 16.92
N THR A 415 -27.78 -19.23 17.37
CA THR A 415 -28.92 -18.51 16.77
C THR A 415 -28.61 -17.03 16.58
N TYR A 416 -29.12 -16.48 15.47
CA TYR A 416 -29.09 -15.05 15.16
C TYR A 416 -30.35 -14.39 15.71
N GLN A 417 -30.18 -13.44 16.63
CA GLN A 417 -31.29 -12.61 17.10
C GLN A 417 -31.10 -11.20 16.52
N SER A 418 -31.94 -10.84 15.55
CA SER A 418 -32.04 -9.45 15.12
C SER A 418 -32.83 -8.64 16.13
N GLN A 419 -32.43 -7.37 16.29
CA GLN A 419 -33.16 -6.24 16.88
C GLN A 419 -32.74 -5.79 18.29
N GLY A 420 -32.12 -4.60 18.29
CA GLY A 420 -31.86 -3.69 19.40
C GLY A 420 -30.78 -4.11 20.39
N LEU A 421 -30.08 -3.11 20.95
CA LEU A 421 -29.09 -3.32 22.00
C LEU A 421 -29.73 -4.08 23.16
N MET A 422 -29.44 -5.39 23.27
CA MET A 422 -29.87 -6.22 24.39
C MET A 422 -28.93 -6.00 25.56
N ILE A 423 -29.45 -5.39 26.63
CA ILE A 423 -28.73 -5.17 27.88
C ILE A 423 -28.97 -6.36 28.82
N GLU A 424 -27.90 -7.05 29.23
CA GLU A 424 -27.98 -8.18 30.16
C GLU A 424 -28.47 -7.74 31.55
N ASP A 425 -28.99 -8.70 32.32
CA ASP A 425 -29.46 -8.46 33.68
C ASP A 425 -28.33 -7.92 34.57
N GLY A 426 -28.54 -6.77 35.21
CA GLY A 426 -27.51 -6.08 36.01
C GLY A 426 -26.43 -5.33 35.21
N ALA A 427 -26.44 -5.38 33.88
CA ALA A 427 -25.51 -4.59 33.07
C ALA A 427 -25.95 -3.11 33.05
N THR A 428 -24.99 -2.23 33.25
CA THR A 428 -25.16 -0.78 33.08
C THR A 428 -24.52 -0.38 31.75
N ILE A 429 -25.28 0.27 30.87
CA ILE A 429 -24.74 0.86 29.64
C ILE A 429 -24.86 2.37 29.74
N ASP A 430 -23.73 3.05 29.61
CA ASP A 430 -23.69 4.50 29.40
C ASP A 430 -23.83 4.75 27.89
N VAL A 431 -25.04 5.12 27.45
CA VAL A 431 -25.27 5.53 26.06
C VAL A 431 -24.92 7.00 25.94
N ASN A 432 -23.76 7.29 25.38
CA ASN A 432 -23.31 8.65 25.12
C ASN A 432 -23.74 9.09 23.72
N ILE A 433 -24.83 9.85 23.62
CA ILE A 433 -25.25 10.46 22.36
C ILE A 433 -24.49 11.78 22.20
N LYS A 434 -23.52 11.82 21.26
CA LYS A 434 -22.83 13.05 20.88
C LYS A 434 -23.64 13.74 19.79
N THR A 435 -24.18 14.91 20.09
CA THR A 435 -24.80 15.78 19.08
C THR A 435 -23.90 16.99 18.85
N LEU A 436 -23.60 17.29 17.58
CA LEU A 436 -22.98 18.56 17.22
C LEU A 436 -24.08 19.62 17.28
N ILE A 437 -24.01 20.50 18.28
CA ILE A 437 -24.81 21.72 18.28
C ILE A 437 -23.99 22.73 17.46
N PRO A 438 -24.41 23.12 16.24
CA PRO A 438 -23.75 24.20 15.54
C PRO A 438 -23.77 25.46 16.44
N GLN A 439 -22.61 26.11 16.55
CA GLN A 439 -22.29 27.42 17.18
C GLN A 439 -23.39 28.14 17.99
N PRO A 440 -23.05 28.78 19.13
CA PRO A 440 -24.04 29.32 20.07
C PRO A 440 -25.10 30.15 19.37
N LEU A 441 -26.37 29.74 19.52
CA LEU A 441 -27.53 30.48 19.07
C LEU A 441 -27.39 31.94 19.55
N THR A 442 -27.25 32.87 18.60
CA THR A 442 -27.13 34.30 18.86
C THR A 442 -28.47 34.92 19.25
N THR A 443 -29.57 34.24 18.95
CA THR A 443 -30.95 34.59 19.35
C THR A 443 -31.47 33.68 20.47
N PRO A 444 -32.26 34.19 21.44
CA PRO A 444 -32.98 33.36 22.40
C PRO A 444 -33.87 32.38 21.64
N GLY A 445 -33.63 31.08 21.83
CA GLY A 445 -34.41 30.01 21.22
C GLY A 445 -34.50 28.83 22.19
N ILE A 446 -35.62 28.13 22.13
CA ILE A 446 -35.79 26.85 22.80
C ILE A 446 -35.32 25.78 21.82
N LEU A 447 -34.25 25.06 22.17
CA LEU A 447 -33.88 23.84 21.47
C LEU A 447 -34.56 22.68 22.18
N SER A 448 -35.51 22.03 21.50
CA SER A 448 -36.20 20.85 22.03
C SER A 448 -35.71 19.61 21.30
N PHE A 449 -35.22 18.62 22.04
CA PHE A 449 -34.95 17.29 21.51
C PHE A 449 -35.97 16.33 22.10
N ASP A 450 -36.73 15.66 21.24
CA ASP A 450 -37.50 14.50 21.66
C ASP A 450 -36.61 13.26 21.51
N ILE A 451 -36.27 12.65 22.64
CA ILE A 451 -35.65 11.33 22.68
C ILE A 451 -36.76 10.34 22.99
N CYS A 452 -37.21 9.62 21.97
CA CYS A 452 -38.08 8.47 22.17
C CYS A 452 -37.20 7.22 22.34
N SER A 453 -37.20 6.66 23.54
CA SER A 453 -36.66 5.32 23.77
C SER A 453 -37.79 4.30 23.74
N LEU A 454 -37.79 3.41 22.75
CA LEU A 454 -38.67 2.23 22.75
C LEU A 454 -37.93 1.10 23.45
N ILE A 455 -38.46 0.67 24.59
CA ILE A 455 -37.95 -0.46 25.34
C ILE A 455 -38.90 -1.63 25.25
N ARG A 456 -38.42 -2.78 24.77
CA ARG A 456 -39.21 -4.02 24.65
C ARG A 456 -38.56 -5.14 25.44
N ASN A 457 -39.40 -5.96 26.07
CA ASN A 457 -39.02 -7.29 26.54
C ASN A 457 -38.88 -8.27 25.34
N ASP A 458 -38.13 -9.36 25.54
CA ASP A 458 -37.88 -10.43 24.55
C ASP A 458 -39.15 -11.02 23.92
N ASP A 459 -40.28 -10.97 24.64
CA ASP A 459 -41.57 -11.52 24.23
C ASP A 459 -42.52 -10.47 23.61
N ASN A 460 -42.04 -9.23 23.38
CA ASN A 460 -42.83 -8.07 22.98
C ASN A 460 -44.03 -7.76 23.91
N SER A 461 -44.10 -8.32 25.12
CA SER A 461 -45.29 -8.19 25.98
C SER A 461 -45.39 -6.83 26.67
N ASP A 462 -44.25 -6.19 26.94
CA ASP A 462 -44.17 -4.85 27.52
C ASP A 462 -43.30 -3.95 26.62
N ALA A 463 -43.96 -3.06 25.88
CA ALA A 463 -43.29 -1.97 25.16
C ALA A 463 -43.50 -0.67 25.93
N PHE A 464 -42.44 -0.15 26.57
CA PHE A 464 -42.47 1.17 27.17
C PHE A 464 -41.83 2.19 26.23
N ILE A 465 -42.59 3.19 25.82
CA ILE A 465 -42.07 4.37 25.11
C ILE A 465 -41.85 5.45 26.15
N GLN A 466 -40.59 5.70 26.50
CA GLN A 466 -40.26 6.90 27.25
C GLN A 466 -39.94 8.01 26.27
N LYS A 467 -40.78 9.05 26.27
CA LYS A 467 -40.49 10.28 25.56
C LYS A 467 -39.87 11.25 26.55
N ASN A 468 -38.56 11.47 26.43
CA ASN A 468 -37.87 12.49 27.21
C ASN A 468 -37.67 13.70 26.30
N THR A 469 -38.36 14.79 26.61
CA THR A 469 -38.18 16.07 25.93
C THR A 469 -37.11 16.87 26.68
N LEU A 470 -35.96 17.07 26.04
CA LEU A 470 -34.91 17.95 26.56
C LEU A 470 -35.13 19.36 26.01
N ILE A 471 -35.43 20.31 26.88
CA ILE A 471 -35.53 21.74 26.55
C ILE A 471 -34.25 22.44 26.98
N ILE A 472 -33.49 22.97 26.02
CA ILE A 472 -32.34 23.84 26.28
C ILE A 472 -32.81 25.28 26.03
N ALA A 473 -32.90 26.07 27.10
CA ALA A 473 -33.19 27.50 27.05
C ALA A 473 -31.99 28.29 27.61
N LYS A 474 -31.52 29.29 26.87
CA LYS A 474 -30.43 30.17 27.31
C LYS A 474 -30.94 31.08 28.44
N GLY A 475 -30.39 30.95 29.64
CA GLY A 475 -30.62 31.87 30.77
C GLY A 475 -31.36 31.33 32.00
N PHE A 476 -31.62 30.02 32.11
CA PHE A 476 -32.23 29.43 33.30
C PHE A 476 -31.33 28.38 33.95
N ASN A 477 -31.07 28.52 35.26
CA ASN A 477 -30.59 27.43 36.09
C ASN A 477 -31.73 26.42 36.26
N VAL A 478 -31.55 25.21 35.71
CA VAL A 478 -32.54 24.14 35.82
C VAL A 478 -32.37 23.49 37.20
N SER A 479 -33.25 23.83 38.14
CA SER A 479 -33.35 23.17 39.45
C SER A 479 -34.76 22.62 39.67
N SER A 480 -35.02 21.42 39.17
CA SER A 480 -36.06 20.54 39.74
C SER A 480 -35.87 19.10 39.26
N PRO A 481 -35.95 18.09 40.15
CA PRO A 481 -36.03 16.70 39.75
C PRO A 481 -37.41 16.40 39.17
N VAL A 482 -37.45 15.56 38.13
CA VAL A 482 -38.68 14.92 37.65
C VAL A 482 -39.01 13.76 38.60
N THR A 483 -40.24 13.71 39.08
CA THR A 483 -40.76 12.62 39.92
C THR A 483 -40.77 11.29 39.16
N THR A 484 -40.11 10.27 39.71
CA THR A 484 -40.18 8.89 39.22
C THR A 484 -41.47 8.22 39.72
N ASP A 485 -42.21 7.58 38.81
CA ASP A 485 -43.26 6.62 39.15
C ASP A 485 -42.61 5.36 39.75
N SER A 486 -43.04 4.96 40.94
CA SER A 486 -42.52 3.81 41.69
C SER A 486 -42.94 2.45 41.11
N ALA A 487 -43.69 2.42 40.00
CA ALA A 487 -44.06 1.19 39.31
C ALA A 487 -43.13 0.81 38.13
N SER A 488 -42.18 1.66 37.73
CA SER A 488 -41.35 1.39 36.54
C SER A 488 -40.18 0.43 36.82
N ARG A 489 -40.07 -0.63 36.02
CA ARG A 489 -39.08 -1.73 36.13
C ARG A 489 -37.67 -1.38 35.61
N ILE A 490 -37.42 -0.12 35.24
CA ILE A 490 -36.15 0.38 34.67
C ILE A 490 -35.85 1.74 35.30
N LEU A 491 -34.64 1.90 35.87
CA LEU A 491 -34.19 3.16 36.45
C LEU A 491 -33.34 3.92 35.43
N ILE A 492 -33.84 5.07 34.99
CA ILE A 492 -33.06 6.07 34.27
C ILE A 492 -32.75 7.18 35.27
N SER A 493 -31.50 7.32 35.70
CA SER A 493 -31.11 8.44 36.55
C SER A 493 -31.19 9.75 35.77
N SER A 494 -31.55 10.84 36.45
CA SER A 494 -31.61 12.19 35.86
C SER A 494 -30.36 12.51 35.01
N PRO A 495 -30.52 13.13 33.83
CA PRO A 495 -29.38 13.53 33.00
C PRO A 495 -28.43 14.40 33.81
N ALA A 496 -27.15 14.02 33.84
CA ALA A 496 -26.11 14.86 34.38
C ALA A 496 -25.54 15.72 33.26
N PHE A 497 -25.63 17.04 33.40
CA PHE A 497 -24.86 17.96 32.57
C PHE A 497 -23.39 17.85 32.98
N VAL A 498 -22.54 17.47 32.04
CA VAL A 498 -21.09 17.64 32.18
C VAL A 498 -20.68 18.62 31.10
N THR A 499 -20.45 19.88 31.46
CA THR A 499 -19.70 20.81 30.61
C THR A 499 -18.22 20.50 30.80
N LYS A 500 -17.51 20.20 29.71
CA LYS A 500 -16.04 20.20 29.68
C LYS A 500 -15.56 21.41 28.87
N ASP A 501 -14.32 21.81 29.14
CA ASP A 501 -13.62 22.98 28.57
C ASP A 501 -13.37 22.91 27.05
N ASP A 502 -13.92 21.92 26.35
CA ASP A 502 -13.73 21.67 24.92
C ASP A 502 -14.84 22.24 24.01
N GLY A 503 -15.80 22.99 24.58
CA GLY A 503 -16.85 23.66 23.80
C GLY A 503 -18.02 22.76 23.37
N PHE A 504 -18.11 21.54 23.94
CA PHE A 504 -19.19 20.59 23.68
C PHE A 504 -20.10 20.45 24.89
N ASN A 505 -21.41 20.35 24.64
CA ASN A 505 -22.38 19.97 25.67
C ASN A 505 -22.63 18.46 25.58
N TYR A 506 -22.48 17.78 26.72
CA TYR A 506 -22.69 16.34 26.83
C TYR A 506 -24.03 16.06 27.49
N LEU A 507 -24.81 15.18 26.88
CA LEU A 507 -26.01 14.61 27.49
C LEU A 507 -25.74 13.12 27.74
N SER A 508 -25.51 12.77 29.00
CA SER A 508 -25.29 11.39 29.42
C SER A 508 -26.52 10.89 30.16
N PHE A 509 -27.04 9.73 29.75
CA PHE A 509 -28.03 9.00 30.50
C PHE A 509 -27.44 7.64 30.90
N ARG A 510 -27.71 7.23 32.14
CA ARG A 510 -27.41 5.89 32.61
C ARG A 510 -28.68 5.07 32.58
N VAL A 511 -28.65 3.96 31.85
CA VAL A 511 -29.73 2.98 31.87
C VAL A 511 -29.25 1.79 32.70
N THR A 512 -29.93 1.52 33.81
CA THR A 512 -29.66 0.35 34.65
C THR A 512 -30.80 -0.65 34.47
N ASN A 513 -30.49 -1.81 33.88
CA ASN A 513 -31.44 -2.90 33.76
C ASN A 513 -31.58 -3.62 35.12
N GLN A 514 -32.82 -3.73 35.62
CA GLN A 514 -33.09 -4.38 36.92
C GLN A 514 -33.53 -5.85 36.81
N LYS A 515 -33.89 -6.38 35.61
CA LYS A 515 -34.12 -7.83 35.34
C LYS A 515 -33.95 -8.22 33.86
N LYS A 516 -33.71 -9.51 33.60
CA LYS A 516 -33.42 -10.16 32.28
C LYS A 516 -34.02 -9.47 31.03
N ARG A 517 -33.11 -8.78 30.32
CA ARG A 517 -33.12 -8.37 28.90
C ARG A 517 -34.13 -7.27 28.52
N CYS A 518 -33.57 -6.17 28.01
CA CYS A 518 -34.31 -5.04 27.47
C CYS A 518 -33.69 -4.62 26.12
N GLN A 519 -34.54 -4.32 25.15
CA GLN A 519 -34.16 -3.68 23.89
C GLN A 519 -34.19 -2.16 24.08
N VAL A 520 -33.24 -1.37 23.58
CA VAL A 520 -33.34 0.10 23.62
C VAL A 520 -33.17 0.68 22.22
N ALA A 521 -34.16 1.42 21.72
CA ALA A 521 -34.09 2.13 20.44
C ALA A 521 -34.30 3.63 20.64
N PHE A 522 -33.38 4.47 20.15
CA PHE A 522 -33.46 5.93 20.27
C PHE A 522 -33.91 6.54 18.94
N ASN A 523 -34.91 7.42 18.99
CA ASN A 523 -35.24 8.32 17.89
C ASN A 523 -34.97 9.77 18.35
N VAL A 524 -34.18 10.52 17.58
CA VAL A 524 -33.87 11.93 17.84
C VAL A 524 -34.51 12.76 16.75
N GLN A 525 -35.52 13.55 17.10
CA GLN A 525 -36.19 14.44 16.16
C GLN A 525 -35.86 15.89 16.49
N TYR A 526 -35.34 16.62 15.50
CA TYR A 526 -35.10 18.07 15.61
C TYR A 526 -36.39 18.81 15.28
N LEU A 527 -36.94 19.54 16.26
CA LEU A 527 -38.14 20.36 16.09
C LEU A 527 -37.75 21.84 16.22
N GLY A 528 -37.03 22.36 15.23
CA GLY A 528 -36.71 23.78 15.13
C GLY A 528 -37.56 24.49 14.09
N THR A 529 -38.10 25.66 14.41
CA THR A 529 -38.83 26.55 13.49
C THR A 529 -37.95 27.59 12.80
N GLY A 530 -36.61 27.43 12.83
CA GLY A 530 -35.65 28.35 12.21
C GLY A 530 -35.00 27.75 10.97
N ARG A 531 -34.98 28.50 9.85
CA ARG A 531 -34.18 28.16 8.67
C ARG A 531 -32.69 28.26 9.00
N GLY A 532 -32.03 27.12 9.16
CA GLY A 532 -30.58 26.98 9.09
C GLY A 532 -30.24 25.83 8.13
N PHE A 533 -29.31 26.08 7.20
CA PHE A 533 -28.80 25.06 6.29
C PHE A 533 -27.87 24.09 7.04
N ILE A 534 -27.93 22.80 6.66
CA ILE A 534 -26.95 21.76 7.01
C ILE A 534 -25.71 21.93 6.14
#